data_AF-A0A0P9DHR1-F1
#
_entry.id   AF-A0A0P9DHR1-F1
#
_cell.length_a   1.000
_cell.length_b   1.000
_cell.length_c   1.000
_cell.angle_alpha   90.00
_cell.angle_beta   90.00
_cell.angle_gamma   90.00
#
_symmetry.space_group_name_H-M   'P 1'
#
loop_
_entity.id
_entity.type
_entity.pdbx_description
1 polymer ?
#
loop_
_entity_poly.entity_id
_entity_poly.type
_entity_poly.pdbx_seq_one_letter_code
_entity_poly.pdbx_strand_id
1 'polypeptide(L)'
;SMRSISNAFFYQAEITQIDRWEHGPLELAFLSEPATGRLEWTAHLHDWNATQRAGFVRSGKAIEGLKPFVPYLEERRNPNMILVPTYGGNSELDVMLAGLLPDDILAKAGLERRRSMMGLMYMHNDLPADYGPRARTAFAHYIWTRLSPRARLGKGAFNARSPLRLLAGDTLYWAHRLYRLALARRDEFFAPTTHEDETWRPLPELRAGILADLPEEERHLFDIQRPLIGGDIWDEFDADEREEVLQSAIDGDGVLESLDPVIELLHRHRMHEDFSGANSWIKEDFERSFYSKRAKLKVDLVETIDDAPAYAL
;
A
#
# COMPACT_ATOMS: atom_id res chain seq x y z
N SER A 1 -15.00 -9.74 -2.98
CA SER A 1 -13.60 -9.89 -3.36
C SER A 1 -13.01 -8.63 -3.94
N MET A 2 -11.82 -8.28 -3.43
CA MET A 2 -10.95 -7.22 -3.91
C MET A 2 -10.51 -7.62 -5.30
N ARG A 3 -10.77 -6.76 -6.27
CA ARG A 3 -10.60 -7.10 -7.67
C ARG A 3 -9.44 -6.36 -8.31
N SER A 4 -8.72 -7.08 -9.15
CA SER A 4 -7.83 -6.49 -10.13
C SER A 4 -8.40 -6.75 -11.52
N ILE A 5 -8.58 -5.68 -12.30
CA ILE A 5 -8.97 -5.80 -13.71
C ILE A 5 -7.79 -6.41 -14.48
N SER A 6 -8.10 -7.25 -15.46
CA SER A 6 -7.07 -7.81 -16.35
C SER A 6 -6.46 -6.72 -17.22
N ASN A 7 -5.12 -6.63 -17.23
CA ASN A 7 -4.43 -5.72 -18.14
C ASN A 7 -4.60 -6.12 -19.61
N ALA A 8 -5.06 -7.35 -19.89
CA ALA A 8 -5.38 -7.83 -21.24
C ALA A 8 -6.48 -7.03 -21.95
N PHE A 9 -7.33 -6.30 -21.21
CA PHE A 9 -8.32 -5.41 -21.80
C PHE A 9 -7.70 -4.14 -22.43
N PHE A 10 -6.47 -3.81 -22.07
CA PHE A 10 -5.82 -2.55 -22.45
C PHE A 10 -4.49 -2.76 -23.19
N TYR A 11 -3.79 -3.87 -22.89
CA TYR A 11 -2.43 -4.13 -23.36
C TYR A 11 -2.31 -5.56 -23.91
N GLN A 12 -1.43 -5.75 -24.89
CA GLN A 12 -1.08 -7.08 -25.43
C GLN A 12 0.10 -7.73 -24.70
N ALA A 13 0.85 -6.94 -23.94
CA ALA A 13 2.00 -7.35 -23.14
C ALA A 13 2.09 -6.50 -21.87
N GLU A 14 2.67 -7.08 -20.83
CA GLU A 14 2.96 -6.40 -19.58
C GLU A 14 4.48 -6.42 -19.34
N ILE A 15 5.02 -5.27 -18.98
CA ILE A 15 6.44 -5.09 -18.70
C ILE A 15 6.64 -5.16 -17.19
N THR A 16 7.65 -5.92 -16.76
CA THR A 16 8.07 -6.01 -15.36
C THR A 16 9.52 -5.62 -15.23
N GLN A 17 9.80 -4.52 -14.54
CA GLN A 17 11.15 -4.18 -14.09
C GLN A 17 11.47 -5.02 -12.84
N ILE A 18 12.45 -5.91 -12.95
CA ILE A 18 12.78 -6.94 -11.95
C ILE A 18 13.38 -6.31 -10.69
N ASP A 19 14.29 -5.35 -10.87
CA ASP A 19 15.05 -4.69 -9.82
C ASP A 19 14.32 -3.47 -9.22
N ARG A 20 13.07 -3.19 -9.60
CA ARG A 20 12.34 -1.97 -9.20
C ARG A 20 12.35 -1.73 -7.69
N TRP A 21 12.30 -2.78 -6.88
CA TRP A 21 12.29 -2.68 -5.41
C TRP A 21 13.65 -2.29 -4.81
N GLU A 22 14.74 -2.42 -5.57
CA GLU A 22 16.07 -1.94 -5.18
C GLU A 22 16.18 -0.40 -5.32
N HIS A 23 15.32 0.21 -6.14
CA HIS A 23 15.29 1.66 -6.37
C HIS A 23 14.42 2.44 -5.38
N GLY A 24 13.60 1.76 -4.57
CA GLY A 24 12.81 2.41 -3.53
C GLY A 24 11.65 1.57 -3.01
N PRO A 25 11.09 1.94 -1.84
CA PRO A 25 9.89 1.29 -1.30
C PRO A 25 8.65 1.66 -2.12
N LEU A 26 7.54 0.95 -1.89
CA LEU A 26 6.23 1.40 -2.35
C LEU A 26 5.98 2.82 -1.83
N GLU A 27 5.43 3.70 -2.66
CA GLU A 27 5.01 5.05 -2.25
C GLU A 27 3.54 5.25 -2.65
N LEU A 28 2.72 5.71 -1.70
CA LEU A 28 1.32 6.08 -1.95
C LEU A 28 1.23 7.61 -1.96
N ALA A 29 1.02 8.21 -3.13
CA ALA A 29 0.85 9.66 -3.26
C ALA A 29 -0.64 10.00 -3.40
N PHE A 30 -1.18 10.74 -2.43
CA PHE A 30 -2.59 11.10 -2.39
C PHE A 30 -2.84 12.34 -3.23
N LEU A 31 -3.86 12.26 -4.09
CA LEU A 31 -4.21 13.34 -5.00
C LEU A 31 -5.66 13.77 -4.80
N SER A 32 -5.88 15.07 -4.71
CA SER A 32 -7.22 15.63 -4.69
C SER A 32 -7.86 15.55 -6.07
N GLU A 33 -9.17 15.31 -6.11
CA GLU A 33 -9.93 15.38 -7.34
C GLU A 33 -9.75 16.75 -8.04
N PRO A 34 -9.46 16.78 -9.35
CA PRO A 34 -9.33 18.04 -10.07
C PRO A 34 -10.69 18.70 -10.32
N ALA A 35 -10.71 20.04 -10.37
CA ALA A 35 -11.93 20.81 -10.62
C ALA A 35 -12.56 20.55 -12.00
N THR A 36 -11.76 20.17 -12.99
CA THR A 36 -12.18 19.84 -14.36
C THR A 36 -11.41 18.61 -14.86
N GLY A 37 -11.94 17.92 -15.88
CA GLY A 37 -11.24 16.80 -16.51
C GLY A 37 -11.18 15.51 -15.68
N ARG A 38 -12.08 15.32 -14.70
CA ARG A 38 -12.11 14.16 -13.80
C ARG A 38 -11.98 12.82 -14.52
N LEU A 39 -12.72 12.62 -15.62
CA LEU A 39 -12.72 11.35 -16.35
C LEU A 39 -11.36 11.03 -16.98
N GLU A 40 -10.76 12.01 -17.65
CA GLU A 40 -9.43 11.88 -18.26
C GLU A 40 -8.37 11.64 -17.20
N TRP A 41 -8.41 12.43 -16.12
CA TRP A 41 -7.53 12.24 -14.96
C TRP A 41 -7.64 10.84 -14.36
N THR A 42 -8.87 10.33 -14.18
CA THR A 42 -9.12 8.98 -13.67
C THR A 42 -8.55 7.90 -14.59
N ALA A 43 -8.69 8.08 -15.91
CA ALA A 43 -8.17 7.16 -16.89
C ALA A 43 -6.62 7.12 -16.87
N HIS A 44 -5.97 8.27 -16.76
CA HIS A 44 -4.51 8.35 -16.66
C HIS A 44 -3.98 7.79 -15.34
N LEU A 45 -4.69 8.01 -14.22
CA LEU A 45 -4.38 7.37 -12.94
C LEU A 45 -4.49 5.86 -12.99
N HIS A 46 -5.57 5.35 -13.59
CA HIS A 46 -5.75 3.93 -13.77
C HIS A 46 -4.61 3.35 -14.62
N ASP A 47 -4.25 3.98 -15.74
CA ASP A 47 -3.12 3.55 -16.57
C ASP A 47 -1.80 3.51 -15.76
N TRP A 48 -1.51 4.58 -15.01
CA TRP A 48 -0.33 4.66 -14.15
C TRP A 48 -0.25 3.55 -13.11
N ASN A 49 -1.35 3.29 -12.39
CA ASN A 49 -1.40 2.27 -11.35
C ASN A 49 -1.42 0.84 -11.94
N ALA A 50 -2.12 0.63 -13.05
CA ALA A 50 -2.21 -0.67 -13.71
C ALA A 50 -0.87 -1.13 -14.32
N THR A 51 -0.03 -0.17 -14.72
CA THR A 51 1.31 -0.42 -15.29
C THR A 51 2.43 -0.34 -14.26
N GLN A 52 2.13 -0.38 -12.95
CA GLN A 52 3.13 -0.23 -11.89
C GLN A 52 4.30 -1.22 -11.93
N ARG A 53 4.13 -2.39 -12.55
CA ARG A 53 5.22 -3.37 -12.79
C ARG A 53 6.29 -2.88 -13.74
N ALA A 54 5.95 -1.96 -14.64
CA ALA A 54 6.90 -1.39 -15.59
C ALA A 54 7.97 -0.51 -14.94
N GLY A 55 7.83 -0.16 -13.65
CA GLY A 55 8.82 0.64 -12.94
C GLY A 55 9.06 2.00 -13.63
N PHE A 56 10.28 2.26 -14.10
CA PHE A 56 10.60 3.50 -14.83
C PHE A 56 10.06 3.56 -16.27
N VAL A 57 9.71 2.43 -16.89
CA VAL A 57 9.28 2.37 -18.29
C VAL A 57 7.76 2.43 -18.46
N ARG A 58 7.07 3.16 -17.56
CA ARG A 58 5.62 3.36 -17.61
C ARG A 58 5.19 4.18 -18.84
N SER A 59 3.90 4.10 -19.15
CA SER A 59 3.24 4.77 -20.28
C SER A 59 3.54 6.28 -20.30
N GLY A 60 4.18 6.75 -21.37
CA GLY A 60 4.38 8.19 -21.60
C GLY A 60 3.05 8.95 -21.69
N LYS A 61 1.98 8.31 -22.18
CA LYS A 61 0.63 8.90 -22.22
C LYS A 61 0.07 9.12 -20.80
N ALA A 62 0.31 8.17 -19.88
CA ALA A 62 -0.07 8.36 -18.47
C ALA A 62 0.70 9.52 -17.85
N ILE A 63 2.02 9.59 -18.09
CA ILE A 63 2.89 10.67 -17.59
C ILE A 63 2.38 12.03 -18.07
N GLU A 64 2.21 12.22 -19.39
CA GLU A 64 1.74 13.50 -19.94
C GLU A 64 0.36 13.91 -19.42
N GLY A 65 -0.54 12.94 -19.25
CA GLY A 65 -1.88 13.21 -18.70
C GLY A 65 -1.89 13.54 -17.21
N LEU A 66 -0.86 13.12 -16.46
CA LEU A 66 -0.76 13.32 -15.01
C LEU A 66 0.11 14.51 -14.62
N LYS A 67 1.04 14.94 -15.48
CA LYS A 67 1.92 16.11 -15.26
C LYS A 67 1.21 17.35 -14.72
N PRO A 68 0.00 17.74 -15.19
CA PRO A 68 -0.70 18.90 -14.65
C PRO A 68 -1.13 18.77 -13.18
N PHE A 69 -1.24 17.53 -12.69
CA PHE A 69 -1.76 17.21 -11.35
C PHE A 69 -0.68 16.71 -10.39
N VAL A 70 0.43 16.19 -10.94
CA VAL A 70 1.57 15.67 -10.18
C VAL A 70 2.83 16.34 -10.74
N PRO A 71 3.20 17.52 -10.21
CA PRO A 71 4.40 18.22 -10.66
C PRO A 71 5.65 17.34 -10.51
N TYR A 72 6.54 17.40 -11.51
CA TYR A 72 7.81 16.68 -11.53
C TYR A 72 7.68 15.15 -11.44
N LEU A 73 6.54 14.60 -11.90
CA LEU A 73 6.30 13.15 -11.98
C LEU A 73 7.44 12.43 -12.73
N GLU A 74 7.95 13.05 -13.77
CA GLU A 74 9.05 12.57 -14.61
C GLU A 74 10.43 12.60 -13.94
N GLU A 75 10.61 13.43 -12.90
CA GLU A 75 11.88 13.56 -12.17
C GLU A 75 11.96 12.61 -10.97
N ARG A 76 10.88 11.88 -10.67
CA ARG A 76 10.81 10.99 -9.52
C ARG A 76 11.76 9.81 -9.71
N ARG A 77 12.55 9.57 -8.66
CA ARG A 77 13.56 8.50 -8.61
C ARG A 77 13.06 7.19 -8.04
N ASN A 78 11.83 7.17 -7.51
CA ASN A 78 11.19 5.95 -7.01
C ASN A 78 10.20 5.40 -8.05
N PRO A 79 10.47 4.25 -8.69
CA PRO A 79 9.60 3.69 -9.71
C PRO A 79 8.35 3.00 -9.12
N ASN A 80 8.28 2.83 -7.79
CA ASN A 80 7.20 2.11 -7.10
C ASN A 80 6.13 3.06 -6.52
N MET A 81 5.89 4.19 -7.19
CA MET A 81 4.84 5.11 -6.81
C MET A 81 3.48 4.68 -7.36
N ILE A 82 2.47 4.77 -6.50
CA ILE A 82 1.05 4.56 -6.79
C ILE A 82 0.32 5.84 -6.44
N LEU A 83 -0.59 6.26 -7.32
CA LEU A 83 -1.36 7.47 -7.14
C LEU A 83 -2.74 7.11 -6.57
N VAL A 84 -3.09 7.72 -5.44
CA VAL A 84 -4.32 7.43 -4.69
C VAL A 84 -5.28 8.62 -4.85
N PRO A 85 -6.31 8.52 -5.70
CA PRO A 85 -7.27 9.59 -5.84
C PRO A 85 -8.15 9.69 -4.59
N THR A 86 -8.41 10.92 -4.16
CA THR A 86 -9.29 11.25 -3.04
C THR A 86 -10.50 12.05 -3.51
N TYR A 87 -11.69 11.67 -3.04
CA TYR A 87 -12.97 12.23 -3.42
C TYR A 87 -13.73 12.62 -2.16
N GLY A 88 -13.83 13.93 -1.90
CA GLY A 88 -14.50 14.43 -0.69
C GLY A 88 -13.91 13.89 0.62
N GLY A 89 -12.62 13.57 0.66
CA GLY A 89 -11.94 12.99 1.83
C GLY A 89 -11.98 11.47 1.94
N ASN A 90 -12.64 10.80 0.99
CA ASN A 90 -12.68 9.34 0.84
C ASN A 90 -11.70 8.88 -0.24
N SER A 91 -11.24 7.64 -0.15
CA SER A 91 -10.40 6.97 -1.15
C SER A 91 -10.76 5.49 -1.27
N GLU A 92 -10.29 4.84 -2.32
CA GLU A 92 -10.46 3.38 -2.47
C GLU A 92 -9.72 2.61 -1.36
N LEU A 93 -8.67 3.20 -0.79
CA LEU A 93 -7.98 2.62 0.36
C LEU A 93 -8.85 2.61 1.62
N ASP A 94 -9.72 3.59 1.80
CA ASP A 94 -10.67 3.57 2.93
C ASP A 94 -11.69 2.44 2.79
N VAL A 95 -12.12 2.16 1.56
CA VAL A 95 -12.98 1.01 1.24
C VAL A 95 -12.25 -0.29 1.50
N MET A 96 -10.97 -0.39 1.14
CA MET A 96 -10.11 -1.53 1.45
C MET A 96 -9.98 -1.75 2.97
N LEU A 97 -9.71 -0.70 3.75
CA LEU A 97 -9.62 -0.78 5.21
C LEU A 97 -10.95 -1.25 5.83
N ALA A 98 -12.07 -0.64 5.44
CA ALA A 98 -13.40 -1.04 5.92
C ALA A 98 -13.74 -2.48 5.48
N GLY A 99 -13.33 -2.88 4.28
CA GLY A 99 -13.53 -4.22 3.73
C GLY A 99 -13.05 -5.33 4.65
N LEU A 100 -11.96 -5.10 5.39
CA LEU A 100 -11.33 -6.08 6.26
C LEU A 100 -11.89 -6.12 7.70
N LEU A 101 -12.69 -5.13 8.10
CA LEU A 101 -13.23 -5.07 9.46
C LEU A 101 -14.26 -6.18 9.70
N PRO A 102 -14.35 -6.75 10.92
CA PRO A 102 -15.46 -7.64 11.29
C PRO A 102 -16.83 -6.95 11.23
N ASP A 103 -17.88 -7.74 11.02
CA ASP A 103 -19.25 -7.23 10.82
C ASP A 103 -19.77 -6.40 12.01
N ASP A 104 -19.41 -6.76 13.24
CA ASP A 104 -19.84 -6.05 14.43
C ASP A 104 -19.17 -4.67 14.55
N ILE A 105 -17.91 -4.55 14.13
CA ILE A 105 -17.18 -3.28 14.08
C ILE A 105 -17.77 -2.37 12.99
N LEU A 106 -18.07 -2.93 11.82
CA LEU A 106 -18.74 -2.19 10.74
C LEU A 106 -20.11 -1.66 11.19
N ALA A 107 -20.94 -2.51 11.79
CA ALA A 107 -22.24 -2.12 12.30
C ALA A 107 -22.15 -1.00 13.36
N LYS A 108 -21.22 -1.09 14.31
CA LYS A 108 -20.98 -0.05 15.32
C LYS A 108 -20.52 1.28 14.71
N ALA A 109 -19.74 1.24 13.64
CA ALA A 109 -19.27 2.41 12.92
C ALA A 109 -20.26 2.91 11.84
N GLY A 110 -21.41 2.24 11.69
CA GLY A 110 -22.42 2.50 10.66
C GLY A 110 -21.93 2.30 9.23
N LEU A 111 -20.83 1.57 9.03
CA LEU A 111 -20.15 1.40 7.76
C LEU A 111 -20.76 0.25 6.95
N GLU A 112 -20.84 0.44 5.65
CA GLU A 112 -21.18 -0.63 4.71
C GLU A 112 -19.91 -1.26 4.16
N ARG A 113 -19.87 -2.60 4.10
CA ARG A 113 -18.80 -3.32 3.42
C ARG A 113 -18.97 -3.22 1.91
N ARG A 114 -17.92 -2.79 1.21
CA ARG A 114 -17.88 -2.73 -0.26
C ARG A 114 -16.66 -3.49 -0.78
N ARG A 115 -16.71 -3.87 -2.05
CA ARG A 115 -15.57 -4.46 -2.76
C ARG A 115 -14.59 -3.36 -3.10
N SER A 116 -13.32 -3.61 -2.81
CA SER A 116 -12.22 -2.72 -3.15
C SER A 116 -11.59 -3.08 -4.50
N MET A 117 -10.97 -2.10 -5.14
CA MET A 117 -10.30 -2.27 -6.44
C MET A 117 -8.80 -2.01 -6.33
N MET A 118 -7.97 -2.95 -6.77
CA MET A 118 -6.50 -2.81 -6.73
C MET A 118 -6.00 -1.62 -7.58
N GLY A 119 -6.71 -1.27 -8.66
CA GLY A 119 -6.39 -0.11 -9.50
C GLY A 119 -6.65 1.24 -8.82
N LEU A 120 -7.24 1.26 -7.63
CA LEU A 120 -7.61 2.45 -6.85
C LEU A 120 -8.58 3.42 -7.57
N MET A 121 -9.29 2.93 -8.59
CA MET A 121 -10.41 3.66 -9.17
C MET A 121 -11.54 3.75 -8.17
N TYR A 122 -11.84 4.96 -7.71
CA TYR A 122 -12.95 5.19 -6.79
C TYR A 122 -14.28 5.21 -7.53
N MET A 123 -15.04 4.12 -7.41
CA MET A 123 -16.34 3.94 -8.09
C MET A 123 -17.53 4.05 -7.12
N HIS A 124 -17.28 4.49 -5.88
CA HIS A 124 -18.26 4.50 -4.78
C HIS A 124 -18.85 5.89 -4.53
N ASN A 125 -19.45 6.48 -5.58
CA ASN A 125 -20.01 7.83 -5.52
C ASN A 125 -21.27 7.95 -4.65
N ASP A 126 -21.84 6.82 -4.21
CA ASP A 126 -22.99 6.72 -3.31
C ASP A 126 -22.59 6.72 -1.82
N LEU A 127 -21.30 6.58 -1.49
CA LEU A 127 -20.85 6.60 -0.11
C LEU A 127 -20.91 8.01 0.49
N PRO A 128 -21.24 8.13 1.78
CA PRO A 128 -21.29 9.43 2.46
C PRO A 128 -19.88 10.04 2.57
N ALA A 129 -19.82 11.37 2.61
CA ALA A 129 -18.56 12.12 2.68
C ALA A 129 -17.73 11.84 3.94
N ASP A 130 -18.34 11.28 4.99
CA ASP A 130 -17.68 10.90 6.25
C ASP A 130 -17.27 9.42 6.29
N TYR A 131 -17.47 8.66 5.21
CA TYR A 131 -17.15 7.23 5.14
C TYR A 131 -15.68 6.95 5.46
N GLY A 132 -14.75 7.65 4.80
CA GLY A 132 -13.31 7.50 4.97
C GLY A 132 -12.86 7.77 6.40
N PRO A 133 -13.16 8.95 6.98
CA PRO A 133 -12.88 9.22 8.40
C PRO A 133 -13.40 8.15 9.36
N ARG A 134 -14.61 7.63 9.13
CA ARG A 134 -15.20 6.55 9.95
C ARG A 134 -14.51 5.21 9.75
N ALA A 135 -14.19 4.85 8.51
CA ALA A 135 -13.46 3.63 8.15
C ALA A 135 -12.09 3.61 8.83
N ARG A 136 -11.31 4.69 8.70
CA ARG A 136 -10.00 4.85 9.34
C ARG A 136 -10.09 4.73 10.86
N THR A 137 -11.05 5.39 11.48
CA THR A 137 -11.26 5.35 12.94
C THR A 137 -11.61 3.93 13.41
N ALA A 138 -12.53 3.25 12.73
CA ALA A 138 -12.96 1.91 13.07
C ALA A 138 -11.83 0.89 12.89
N PHE A 139 -11.07 1.01 11.79
CA PHE A 139 -9.90 0.18 11.51
C PHE A 139 -8.81 0.34 12.57
N ALA A 140 -8.44 1.59 12.90
CA ALA A 140 -7.45 1.89 13.93
C ALA A 140 -7.84 1.29 15.29
N HIS A 141 -9.12 1.42 15.66
CA HIS A 141 -9.63 0.82 16.89
C HIS A 141 -9.52 -0.71 16.87
N TYR A 142 -9.87 -1.35 15.75
CA TYR A 142 -9.80 -2.81 15.63
C TYR A 142 -8.36 -3.33 15.67
N ILE A 143 -7.45 -2.77 14.87
CA ILE A 143 -6.02 -3.13 14.88
C ILE A 143 -5.41 -2.95 16.27
N TRP A 144 -5.75 -1.89 16.98
CA TRP A 144 -5.28 -1.72 18.36
C TRP A 144 -5.64 -2.91 19.26
N THR A 145 -6.86 -3.45 19.15
CA THR A 145 -7.26 -4.63 19.94
C THR A 145 -6.46 -5.87 19.56
N ARG A 146 -6.08 -6.00 18.29
CA ARG A 146 -5.22 -7.08 17.76
C ARG A 146 -3.78 -6.99 18.25
N LEU A 147 -3.19 -5.80 18.21
CA LEU A 147 -1.79 -5.57 18.64
C LEU A 147 -1.63 -5.62 20.16
N SER A 148 -2.71 -5.39 20.92
CA SER A 148 -2.69 -5.34 22.37
C SER A 148 -3.68 -6.30 23.05
N PRO A 149 -3.62 -7.61 22.75
CA PRO A 149 -4.62 -8.58 23.20
C PRO A 149 -4.59 -8.82 24.72
N ARG A 150 -3.43 -8.56 25.37
CA ARG A 150 -3.23 -8.69 26.82
C ARG A 150 -3.61 -7.44 27.62
N ALA A 151 -3.93 -6.33 26.96
CA ALA A 151 -4.53 -5.19 27.64
C ALA A 151 -5.99 -5.52 27.96
N ARG A 152 -6.20 -6.40 28.96
CA ARG A 152 -7.43 -6.31 29.76
C ARG A 152 -7.55 -4.84 30.14
N LEU A 153 -8.68 -4.24 29.77
CA LEU A 153 -9.06 -2.83 29.96
C LEU A 153 -8.89 -2.36 31.41
N GLY A 154 -7.65 -2.26 31.90
CA GLY A 154 -7.30 -1.51 33.08
C GLY A 154 -7.42 -0.03 32.73
N LYS A 155 -7.88 0.80 33.67
CA LYS A 155 -8.18 2.23 33.45
C LYS A 155 -7.01 3.08 32.89
N GLY A 156 -5.79 2.55 32.81
CA GLY A 156 -4.61 3.18 32.16
C GLY A 156 -4.22 2.62 30.79
N ALA A 157 -4.85 1.55 30.30
CA ALA A 157 -4.57 0.94 28.99
C ALA A 157 -4.96 1.85 27.81
N PHE A 158 -5.77 2.88 28.08
CA PHE A 158 -6.22 3.90 27.13
C PHE A 158 -5.41 5.20 27.24
N ASN A 159 -4.11 5.15 27.59
CA ASN A 159 -3.30 6.36 27.49
C ASN A 159 -3.26 6.83 26.03
N ALA A 160 -3.70 8.06 25.78
CA ALA A 160 -3.62 8.72 24.47
C ALA A 160 -2.19 8.76 23.91
N ARG A 161 -1.18 8.61 24.77
CA ARG A 161 0.24 8.63 24.42
C ARG A 161 0.85 7.25 24.15
N SER A 162 0.07 6.16 24.13
CA SER A 162 0.65 4.84 23.85
C SER A 162 1.21 4.77 22.42
N PRO A 163 2.48 4.37 22.21
CA PRO A 163 3.05 4.27 20.85
C PRO A 163 2.32 3.24 19.97
N LEU A 164 1.76 2.18 20.57
CA LEU A 164 0.92 1.22 19.86
C LEU A 164 -0.38 1.87 19.35
N ARG A 165 -0.87 2.94 20.00
CA ARG A 165 -2.05 3.70 19.57
C ARG A 165 -1.67 4.65 18.44
N LEU A 166 -0.44 5.18 18.45
CA LEU A 166 0.11 5.93 17.32
C LEU A 166 0.23 5.01 16.10
N LEU A 167 0.84 3.83 16.25
CA LEU A 167 0.96 2.85 15.16
C LEU A 167 -0.41 2.34 14.66
N ALA A 168 -1.33 1.99 15.56
CA ALA A 168 -2.68 1.59 15.16
C ALA A 168 -3.47 2.76 14.54
N GLY A 169 -3.21 3.99 14.99
CA GLY A 169 -3.84 5.22 14.50
C GLY A 169 -3.32 5.69 13.15
N ASP A 170 -2.12 5.27 12.75
CA ASP A 170 -1.56 5.56 11.44
C ASP A 170 -2.18 4.65 10.36
N THR A 171 -3.39 4.99 9.94
CA THR A 171 -4.10 4.23 8.91
C THR A 171 -3.44 4.31 7.53
N LEU A 172 -2.55 5.28 7.29
CA LEU A 172 -1.80 5.35 6.03
C LEU A 172 -0.73 4.26 5.99
N TYR A 173 -0.02 4.04 7.11
CA TYR A 173 0.89 2.91 7.27
C TYR A 173 0.17 1.57 6.99
N TRP A 174 -1.02 1.36 7.53
CA TRP A 174 -1.78 0.13 7.30
C TRP A 174 -2.29 -0.01 5.87
N ALA A 175 -2.79 1.08 5.28
CA ALA A 175 -3.21 1.07 3.88
C ALA A 175 -2.04 0.76 2.95
N HIS A 176 -0.85 1.30 3.22
CA HIS A 176 0.38 0.97 2.51
C HIS A 176 0.74 -0.51 2.61
N ARG A 177 0.74 -1.05 3.82
CA ARG A 177 1.05 -2.46 4.09
C ARG A 177 0.07 -3.41 3.40
N LEU A 178 -1.23 -3.13 3.50
CA LEU A 178 -2.28 -3.90 2.85
C LEU A 178 -2.20 -3.82 1.32
N TYR A 179 -1.91 -2.63 0.78
CA TYR A 179 -1.74 -2.47 -0.66
C TYR A 179 -0.50 -3.23 -1.16
N ARG A 180 0.60 -3.23 -0.39
CA ARG A 180 1.81 -4.01 -0.71
C ARG A 180 1.53 -5.51 -0.72
N LEU A 181 0.72 -6.00 0.22
CA LEU A 181 0.25 -7.37 0.27
C LEU A 181 -0.63 -7.70 -0.95
N ALA A 182 -1.53 -6.81 -1.34
CA ALA A 182 -2.34 -6.99 -2.55
C ALA A 182 -1.48 -7.10 -3.82
N LEU A 183 -0.46 -6.25 -3.95
CA LEU A 183 0.53 -6.33 -5.04
C LEU A 183 1.29 -7.66 -5.03
N ALA A 184 1.71 -8.14 -3.84
CA ALA A 184 2.42 -9.41 -3.71
C ALA A 184 1.54 -10.60 -4.10
N ARG A 185 0.30 -10.66 -3.59
CA ARG A 185 -0.67 -11.70 -3.94
C ARG A 185 -1.00 -11.72 -5.44
N ARG A 186 -1.12 -10.54 -6.06
CA ARG A 186 -1.26 -10.46 -7.53
C ARG A 186 -0.06 -11.09 -8.23
N ASP A 187 1.14 -10.70 -7.84
CA ASP A 187 2.37 -11.16 -8.51
C ASP A 187 2.61 -12.67 -8.28
N GLU A 188 2.14 -13.24 -7.16
CA GLU A 188 2.26 -14.65 -6.83
C GLU A 188 1.18 -15.53 -7.48
N PHE A 189 -0.09 -15.12 -7.41
CA PHE A 189 -1.21 -16.00 -7.77
C PHE A 189 -1.74 -15.80 -9.18
N PHE A 190 -1.48 -14.65 -9.81
CA PHE A 190 -2.05 -14.38 -11.13
C PHE A 190 -1.13 -14.90 -12.23
N ALA A 191 -1.70 -15.66 -13.16
CA ALA A 191 -0.99 -16.16 -14.32
C ALA A 191 -1.11 -15.19 -15.51
N PRO A 192 -0.08 -15.10 -16.38
CA PRO A 192 -0.22 -14.48 -17.69
C PRO A 192 -1.39 -15.08 -18.48
N THR A 193 -2.13 -14.25 -19.20
CA THR A 193 -3.23 -14.74 -20.03
C THR A 193 -2.72 -15.64 -21.16
N THR A 194 -3.43 -16.74 -21.37
CA THR A 194 -3.29 -17.63 -22.53
C THR A 194 -4.25 -17.26 -23.64
N HIS A 195 -5.08 -16.22 -23.44
CA HIS A 195 -5.95 -15.72 -24.48
C HIS A 195 -5.12 -15.16 -25.63
N GLU A 196 -5.33 -15.72 -26.82
CA GLU A 196 -4.78 -15.21 -28.06
C GLU A 196 -5.96 -14.69 -28.90
N ASP A 197 -6.04 -13.38 -29.01
CA ASP A 197 -6.91 -12.71 -29.98
C ASP A 197 -6.15 -12.67 -31.32
N GLU A 198 -6.84 -12.90 -32.44
CA GLU A 198 -6.25 -12.92 -33.79
C GLU A 198 -5.54 -11.61 -34.15
N THR A 199 -5.90 -10.50 -33.49
CA THR A 199 -5.27 -9.18 -33.65
C THR A 199 -3.99 -9.00 -32.82
N TRP A 200 -3.67 -9.93 -31.93
CA TRP A 200 -2.51 -9.81 -31.07
C TRP A 200 -1.23 -10.20 -31.78
N ARG A 201 -0.21 -9.36 -31.63
CA ARG A 201 1.12 -9.67 -32.15
C ARG A 201 1.74 -10.84 -31.37
N PRO A 202 2.56 -11.69 -32.02
CA PRO A 202 3.33 -12.72 -31.33
C PRO A 202 4.18 -12.13 -30.21
N LEU A 203 4.23 -12.78 -29.05
CA LEU A 203 4.97 -12.30 -27.89
C LEU A 203 6.47 -12.07 -28.18
N PRO A 204 7.18 -12.91 -28.96
CA PRO A 204 8.58 -12.65 -29.31
C PRO A 204 8.78 -11.34 -30.09
N GLU A 205 7.84 -10.98 -30.97
CA GLU A 205 7.90 -9.73 -31.74
C GLU A 205 7.64 -8.52 -30.84
N LEU A 206 6.65 -8.61 -29.94
CA LEU A 206 6.38 -7.57 -28.93
C LEU A 206 7.59 -7.36 -28.01
N ARG A 207 8.19 -8.45 -27.53
CA ARG A 207 9.38 -8.44 -26.68
C ARG A 207 10.56 -7.77 -27.41
N ALA A 208 10.83 -8.16 -28.66
CA ALA A 208 11.90 -7.57 -29.44
C ALA A 208 11.69 -6.07 -29.69
N GLY A 209 10.46 -5.66 -30.01
CA GLY A 209 10.11 -4.26 -30.24
C GLY A 209 10.28 -3.39 -28.99
N ILE A 210 9.74 -3.82 -27.84
CA ILE A 210 9.84 -3.06 -26.59
C ILE A 210 11.29 -2.99 -26.09
N LEU A 211 12.05 -4.11 -26.13
CA LEU A 211 13.44 -4.11 -25.69
C LEU A 211 14.37 -3.31 -26.61
N ALA A 212 14.02 -3.14 -27.89
CA ALA A 212 14.82 -2.36 -28.83
C ALA A 212 14.93 -0.88 -28.43
N ASP A 213 13.90 -0.34 -27.75
CA ASP A 213 13.87 1.03 -27.26
C ASP A 213 14.65 1.23 -25.94
N LEU A 214 15.13 0.14 -25.32
CA LEU A 214 15.89 0.16 -24.07
C LEU A 214 17.41 0.00 -24.32
N PRO A 215 18.27 0.60 -23.47
CA PRO A 215 19.71 0.38 -23.49
C PRO A 215 20.05 -1.10 -23.40
N GLU A 216 21.00 -1.58 -24.21
CA GLU A 216 21.32 -3.01 -24.32
C GLU A 216 21.73 -3.61 -22.96
N GLU A 217 22.53 -2.87 -22.21
CA GLU A 217 22.98 -3.21 -20.87
C GLU A 217 21.84 -3.36 -19.85
N GLU A 218 20.68 -2.71 -20.05
CA GLU A 218 19.55 -2.72 -19.11
C GLU A 218 18.45 -3.72 -19.48
N ARG A 219 18.44 -4.26 -20.71
CA ARG A 219 17.38 -5.16 -21.20
C ARG A 219 17.13 -6.37 -20.29
N HIS A 220 18.16 -6.86 -19.61
CA HIS A 220 18.06 -8.00 -18.69
C HIS A 220 17.27 -7.70 -17.41
N LEU A 221 17.04 -6.43 -17.08
CA LEU A 221 16.25 -5.97 -15.94
C LEU A 221 14.75 -5.97 -16.23
N PHE A 222 14.34 -6.23 -17.47
CA PHE A 222 12.94 -6.17 -17.89
C PHE A 222 12.46 -7.52 -18.42
N ASP A 223 11.39 -8.03 -17.81
CA ASP A 223 10.65 -9.17 -18.36
C ASP A 223 9.35 -8.72 -19.03
N ILE A 224 9.05 -9.33 -20.17
CA ILE A 224 7.91 -8.97 -21.03
C ILE A 224 7.07 -10.22 -21.24
N GLN A 225 5.90 -10.24 -20.63
CA GLN A 225 4.98 -11.38 -20.67
C GLN A 225 3.63 -10.96 -21.22
N ARG A 226 2.75 -11.94 -21.45
CA ARG A 226 1.32 -11.62 -21.63
C ARG A 226 0.77 -10.98 -20.34
N PRO A 227 -0.20 -10.08 -20.44
CA PRO A 227 -0.79 -9.44 -19.26
C PRO A 227 -1.34 -10.47 -18.29
N LEU A 228 -1.24 -10.19 -16.99
CA LEU A 228 -1.81 -11.06 -15.97
C LEU A 228 -3.34 -11.11 -16.09
N ILE A 229 -3.92 -12.30 -15.97
CA ILE A 229 -5.37 -12.49 -15.86
C ILE A 229 -5.80 -11.82 -14.55
N GLY A 230 -6.65 -10.81 -14.67
CA GLY A 230 -7.30 -10.19 -13.52
C GLY A 230 -8.16 -11.18 -12.74
N GLY A 231 -8.44 -10.87 -11.49
CA GLY A 231 -9.13 -11.79 -10.61
C GLY A 231 -9.36 -11.20 -9.23
N ASP A 232 -9.73 -12.08 -8.33
CA ASP A 232 -9.96 -11.79 -6.93
C ASP A 232 -8.63 -11.95 -6.16
N ILE A 233 -8.22 -10.90 -5.44
CA ILE A 233 -6.99 -10.89 -4.62
C ILE A 233 -7.26 -11.49 -3.22
N TRP A 234 -8.44 -11.16 -2.68
CA TRP A 234 -9.06 -11.81 -1.53
C TRP A 234 -10.57 -11.53 -1.52
N ASP A 235 -11.37 -12.28 -0.78
CA ASP A 235 -12.80 -12.00 -0.58
C ASP A 235 -13.09 -11.18 0.67
N GLU A 236 -13.51 -9.92 0.53
CA GLU A 236 -13.96 -9.12 1.68
C GLU A 236 -15.22 -9.70 2.32
N PHE A 237 -15.96 -10.60 1.67
CA PHE A 237 -17.15 -11.21 2.28
C PHE A 237 -16.85 -12.50 3.03
N ASP A 238 -15.68 -13.11 2.82
CA ASP A 238 -15.22 -14.27 3.59
C ASP A 238 -14.57 -13.82 4.92
N ALA A 239 -15.09 -14.30 6.04
CA ALA A 239 -14.60 -13.90 7.36
C ALA A 239 -13.21 -14.43 7.70
N ASP A 240 -12.93 -15.66 7.28
CA ASP A 240 -11.65 -16.31 7.58
C ASP A 240 -10.56 -15.69 6.72
N GLU A 241 -10.86 -15.39 5.45
CA GLU A 241 -9.89 -14.75 4.55
C GLU A 241 -9.57 -13.31 4.97
N ARG A 242 -10.56 -12.52 5.42
CA ARG A 242 -10.29 -11.17 5.98
C ARG A 242 -9.32 -11.23 7.16
N GLU A 243 -9.55 -12.17 8.05
CA GLU A 243 -8.73 -12.37 9.25
C GLU A 243 -7.31 -12.80 8.86
N GLU A 244 -7.17 -13.70 7.88
CA GLU A 244 -5.86 -14.09 7.34
C GLU A 244 -5.12 -12.90 6.74
N VAL A 245 -5.78 -12.09 5.89
CA VAL A 245 -5.18 -10.89 5.27
C VAL A 245 -4.70 -9.91 6.34
N LEU A 246 -5.52 -9.67 7.38
CA LEU A 246 -5.16 -8.80 8.49
C LEU A 246 -3.97 -9.37 9.29
N GLN A 247 -3.93 -10.67 9.52
CA GLN A 247 -2.84 -11.32 10.25
C GLN A 247 -1.54 -11.27 9.42
N SER A 248 -1.57 -11.61 8.14
CA SER A 248 -0.45 -11.42 7.20
C SER A 248 0.06 -9.98 7.20
N ALA A 249 -0.87 -9.02 7.19
CA ALA A 249 -0.55 -7.61 7.27
C ALA A 249 -0.09 -7.16 8.66
N ILE A 250 -0.19 -7.95 9.72
CA ILE A 250 0.41 -7.70 11.05
C ILE A 250 1.81 -8.34 11.11
N ASP A 251 1.92 -9.59 10.66
CA ASP A 251 3.13 -10.40 10.68
C ASP A 251 4.20 -9.84 9.75
N GLY A 252 3.78 -9.23 8.63
CA GLY A 252 4.66 -8.55 7.69
C GLY A 252 4.92 -9.29 6.41
N ASP A 253 3.99 -10.15 6.02
CA ASP A 253 4.05 -10.85 4.75
C ASP A 253 4.14 -9.85 3.59
N GLY A 254 5.07 -10.11 2.67
CA GLY A 254 5.28 -9.28 1.49
C GLY A 254 5.98 -7.93 1.74
N VAL A 255 6.43 -7.65 2.97
CA VAL A 255 7.23 -6.46 3.34
C VAL A 255 8.60 -6.90 3.88
N LEU A 256 9.61 -6.04 3.77
CA LEU A 256 10.99 -6.34 4.20
C LEU A 256 11.18 -6.43 5.73
N GLU A 257 10.19 -6.03 6.54
CA GLU A 257 10.36 -5.93 8.00
C GLU A 257 9.13 -6.47 8.77
N SER A 258 9.37 -7.45 9.64
CA SER A 258 8.39 -7.92 10.63
C SER A 258 8.15 -6.85 11.68
N LEU A 259 6.89 -6.69 12.11
CA LEU A 259 6.54 -5.81 13.23
C LEU A 259 6.80 -6.45 14.60
N ASP A 260 7.05 -7.75 14.68
CA ASP A 260 7.20 -8.45 15.97
C ASP A 260 8.26 -7.82 16.87
N PRO A 261 9.48 -7.47 16.39
CA PRO A 261 10.47 -6.83 17.23
C PRO A 261 9.99 -5.48 17.78
N VAL A 262 9.26 -4.70 16.98
CA VAL A 262 8.70 -3.40 17.37
C VAL A 262 7.56 -3.60 18.36
N ILE A 263 6.63 -4.52 18.10
CA ILE A 263 5.49 -4.82 18.98
C ILE A 263 5.98 -5.35 20.33
N GLU A 264 6.91 -6.31 20.33
CA GLU A 264 7.50 -6.84 21.57
C GLU A 264 8.19 -5.75 22.38
N LEU A 265 8.96 -4.89 21.71
CA LEU A 265 9.64 -3.75 22.31
C LEU A 265 8.65 -2.76 22.94
N LEU A 266 7.61 -2.37 22.18
CA LEU A 266 6.56 -1.49 22.68
C LEU A 266 5.79 -2.10 23.86
N HIS A 267 5.61 -3.43 23.89
CA HIS A 267 5.04 -4.13 25.05
C HIS A 267 5.98 -4.18 26.25
N ARG A 268 7.30 -4.38 26.05
CA ARG A 268 8.30 -4.42 27.13
C ARG A 268 8.53 -3.05 27.77
N HIS A 269 8.53 -1.98 26.97
CA HIS A 269 8.83 -0.62 27.43
C HIS A 269 7.60 0.24 27.74
N ARG A 270 6.38 -0.33 27.65
CA ARG A 270 5.10 0.28 28.05
C ARG A 270 5.06 0.82 29.50
N MET A 271 6.04 0.48 30.34
CA MET A 271 6.18 0.95 31.72
C MET A 271 6.95 2.28 31.86
N HIS A 272 7.69 2.73 30.84
CA HIS A 272 8.51 3.94 30.93
C HIS A 272 8.06 4.96 29.90
N GLU A 273 6.97 5.64 30.24
CA GLU A 273 6.45 6.77 29.50
C GLU A 273 7.41 7.97 29.64
N ASP A 274 7.83 8.48 28.47
CA ASP A 274 8.43 9.79 28.18
C ASP A 274 9.87 9.70 27.64
N PHE A 275 9.98 9.63 26.30
CA PHE A 275 11.23 9.75 25.53
C PHE A 275 11.67 11.21 25.35
N SER A 276 11.27 12.11 26.24
CA SER A 276 11.78 13.49 26.25
C SER A 276 13.27 13.49 26.60
N GLY A 277 14.02 14.48 26.11
CA GLY A 277 15.48 14.61 26.30
C GLY A 277 15.97 14.63 27.77
N ALA A 278 15.07 14.61 28.75
CA ALA A 278 15.37 14.47 30.18
C ALA A 278 15.77 13.05 30.60
N ASN A 279 15.49 12.01 29.79
CA ASN A 279 15.73 10.60 30.13
C ASN A 279 16.77 9.92 29.21
N SER A 280 17.97 10.50 29.09
CA SER A 280 19.01 10.02 28.14
C SER A 280 19.47 8.58 28.39
N TRP A 281 19.39 8.06 29.61
CA TRP A 281 19.81 6.70 29.94
C TRP A 281 18.87 5.64 29.36
N ILE A 282 17.58 5.95 29.18
CA ILE A 282 16.59 5.03 28.61
C ILE A 282 16.83 4.87 27.11
N LYS A 283 17.13 5.98 26.43
CA LYS A 283 17.55 5.97 25.02
C LYS A 283 18.85 5.20 24.82
N GLU A 284 19.81 5.37 25.73
CA GLU A 284 21.09 4.66 25.68
C GLU A 284 20.95 3.15 25.92
N ASP A 285 20.12 2.73 26.89
CA ASP A 285 19.82 1.30 27.11
C ASP A 285 19.00 0.69 25.96
N PHE A 286 18.12 1.47 25.34
CA PHE A 286 17.40 1.11 24.13
C PHE A 286 18.37 0.84 22.97
N GLU A 287 19.28 1.76 22.67
CA GLU A 287 20.29 1.64 21.61
C GLU A 287 21.24 0.45 21.88
N ARG A 288 21.60 0.19 23.15
CA ARG A 288 22.41 -0.96 23.55
C ARG A 288 21.68 -2.30 23.39
N SER A 289 20.37 -2.34 23.64
CA SER A 289 19.57 -3.58 23.52
C SER A 289 19.44 -4.07 22.07
N PHE A 290 19.53 -3.15 21.09
CA PHE A 290 19.57 -3.47 19.66
C PHE A 290 20.95 -3.87 19.15
N TYR A 291 22.01 -3.64 19.92
CA TYR A 291 23.38 -3.99 19.53
C TYR A 291 23.67 -5.48 19.72
N SER A 292 22.98 -6.32 18.96
CA SER A 292 23.34 -7.73 18.81
C SER A 292 24.51 -7.87 17.83
N LYS A 293 25.66 -8.37 18.32
CA LYS A 293 26.85 -8.68 17.50
C LYS A 293 26.55 -9.57 16.28
N ARG A 294 25.41 -10.27 16.26
CA ARG A 294 24.98 -11.14 15.14
C ARG A 294 24.02 -10.47 14.15
N ALA A 295 23.23 -9.47 14.58
CA ALA A 295 22.21 -8.86 13.73
C ALA A 295 22.69 -7.61 13.00
N LYS A 296 23.78 -6.96 13.47
CA LYS A 296 24.33 -5.69 12.93
C LYS A 296 23.27 -4.60 12.65
N LEU A 297 22.10 -4.66 13.30
CA LEU A 297 21.04 -3.68 13.15
C LEU A 297 21.38 -2.52 14.09
N LYS A 298 21.56 -1.33 13.53
CA LYS A 298 21.68 -0.09 14.30
C LYS A 298 20.33 0.62 14.24
N VAL A 299 19.67 0.76 15.38
CA VAL A 299 18.44 1.54 15.49
C VAL A 299 18.79 2.89 16.07
N ASP A 300 18.75 3.92 15.22
CA ASP A 300 18.88 5.31 15.65
C ASP A 300 17.46 5.86 15.87
N LEU A 301 17.09 6.12 17.13
CA LEU A 301 15.87 6.86 17.45
C LEU A 301 16.12 8.34 17.19
N VAL A 302 15.74 8.79 16.01
CA VAL A 302 15.71 10.21 15.65
C VAL A 302 14.30 10.72 15.95
N GLU A 303 14.17 11.70 16.85
CA GLU A 303 12.97 12.55 16.85
C GLU A 303 13.04 13.33 15.54
N THR A 304 12.33 12.84 14.53
CA THR A 304 12.17 13.58 13.30
C THR A 304 11.08 14.63 13.53
N ILE A 305 11.43 15.89 13.31
CA ILE A 305 10.45 16.96 13.10
C ILE A 305 9.78 16.77 11.71
N ASP A 306 10.36 15.91 10.88
CA ASP A 306 9.90 15.58 9.54
C ASP A 306 9.32 14.15 9.51
N ASP A 307 8.03 14.07 9.21
CA ASP A 307 7.39 12.86 8.70
C ASP A 307 8.26 12.29 7.57
N ALA A 308 8.44 10.96 7.50
CA ALA A 308 8.65 10.37 6.19
C ALA A 308 7.39 10.72 5.39
N PRO A 309 7.46 11.61 4.39
CA PRO A 309 6.27 12.26 3.94
C PRO A 309 5.50 11.28 3.05
N ALA A 310 4.38 10.78 3.56
CA ALA A 310 3.22 10.59 2.71
C ALA A 310 2.83 11.98 2.22
N TYR A 311 3.38 12.41 1.09
CA TYR A 311 3.09 13.73 0.55
C TYR A 311 1.61 13.77 0.16
N ALA A 312 0.84 14.62 0.84
CA ALA A 312 -0.29 15.27 0.21
C ALA A 312 0.30 16.26 -0.79
N LEU A 313 0.12 16.02 -2.08
CA LEU A 313 0.44 16.99 -3.13
C LEU A 313 -0.73 17.96 -3.30
#